data_AF-M6I0Y5-F1
#
_entry.id   AF-M6I0Y5-F1
#
_cell.length_a   1.000
_cell.length_b   1.000
_cell.length_c   1.000
_cell.angle_alpha   90.00
_cell.angle_beta   90.00
_cell.angle_gamma   90.00
#
_symmetry.space_group_name_H-M   'P 1'
#
loop_
_entity.id
_entity.type
_entity.pdbx_description
1 polymer ?
#
loop_
_entity_poly.entity_id
_entity_poly.type
_entity_poly.pdbx_seq_one_letter_code
_entity_poly.pdbx_strand_id
1 'polypeptide(L)'
;MGHHHSHNHSHNPHSENAGKSLVIAMIFNLVYAGIEAGIGLTSGSLALLSDAGHNLMDVSSLLLAWIAIKLQEKNHFPDLLTVGKNLQF
;
A
#
# COMPACT_ATOMS: atom_id res chain seq x y z
N MET A 1 16.56 30.11 36.70
CA MET A 1 15.60 29.08 36.27
C MET A 1 15.10 29.44 34.88
N GLY A 2 15.39 28.62 33.86
CA GLY A 2 14.92 28.83 32.48
C GLY A 2 14.08 27.64 32.04
N HIS A 3 12.84 27.90 31.60
CA HIS A 3 11.90 26.88 31.12
C HIS A 3 12.28 26.43 29.71
N HIS A 4 12.66 25.15 29.55
CA HIS A 4 12.74 24.49 28.24
C HIS A 4 11.33 24.03 27.86
N HIS A 5 10.72 24.67 26.86
CA HIS A 5 9.54 24.15 26.18
C HIS A 5 9.99 23.25 25.03
N SER A 6 9.91 21.93 25.24
CA SER A 6 10.06 20.93 24.19
C SER A 6 8.77 20.91 23.35
N HIS A 7 8.82 21.48 22.15
CA HIS A 7 7.77 21.28 21.15
C HIS A 7 7.92 19.89 20.55
N ASN A 8 7.11 18.95 21.02
CA ASN A 8 6.98 17.62 20.43
C ASN A 8 6.12 17.74 19.16
N HIS A 9 6.75 17.81 17.99
CA HIS A 9 6.05 17.67 16.72
C HIS A 9 5.70 16.19 16.52
N SER A 10 4.50 15.79 16.94
CA SER A 10 3.95 14.49 16.59
C SER A 10 3.63 14.48 15.09
N HIS A 11 4.57 14.00 14.28
CA HIS A 11 4.24 13.53 12.94
C HIS A 11 3.38 12.29 13.11
N ASN A 12 2.05 12.47 13.11
CA ASN A 12 1.12 11.37 13.05
C ASN A 12 1.41 10.63 11.74
N PRO A 13 1.94 9.40 11.75
CA PRO A 13 2.20 8.68 10.52
C PRO A 13 0.82 8.44 9.89
N HIS A 14 0.58 9.00 8.71
CA HIS A 14 -0.62 8.79 7.90
C HIS A 14 -0.70 7.33 7.36
N SER A 15 -0.22 6.36 8.14
CA SER A 15 0.00 4.98 7.74
C SER A 15 -1.24 4.11 7.91
N GLU A 16 -2.23 4.50 8.72
CA GLU A 16 -3.38 3.62 9.00
C GLU A 16 -4.29 3.40 7.78
N ASN A 17 -4.22 4.29 6.78
CA ASN A 17 -5.04 4.19 5.57
C ASN A 17 -4.23 3.91 4.30
N ALA A 18 -2.90 3.79 4.38
CA ALA A 18 -2.04 3.56 3.21
C ALA A 18 -2.44 2.29 2.45
N GLY A 19 -2.73 1.20 3.17
CA GLY A 19 -3.22 -0.04 2.55
C GLY A 19 -4.59 0.10 1.87
N LYS A 20 -5.51 0.89 2.44
CA LYS A 20 -6.84 1.14 1.85
C LYS A 20 -6.74 2.02 0.59
N SER A 21 -5.93 3.08 0.64
CA SER A 21 -5.67 3.96 -0.51
C SER A 21 -5.03 3.20 -1.67
N LEU A 22 -4.12 2.26 -1.36
CA LEU A 22 -3.46 1.42 -2.36
C LEU A 22 -4.45 0.47 -3.06
N VAL A 23 -5.37 -0.14 -2.31
CA VAL A 23 -6.44 -0.98 -2.90
C VAL A 23 -7.38 -0.15 -3.79
N ILE A 24 -7.78 1.05 -3.35
CA ILE A 24 -8.59 1.96 -4.17
C ILE A 24 -7.88 2.29 -5.49
N ALA A 25 -6.59 2.65 -5.41
CA ALA A 25 -5.79 3.01 -6.60
C ALA A 25 -5.67 1.82 -7.56
N MET A 26 -5.44 0.61 -7.03
CA MET A 26 -5.35 -0.61 -7.82
C MET A 26 -6.66 -0.91 -8.57
N ILE A 27 -7.81 -0.78 -7.91
CA ILE A 27 -9.13 -1.01 -8.55
C ILE A 27 -9.37 0.01 -9.66
N PHE A 28 -9.12 1.30 -9.40
CA PHE A 28 -9.29 2.34 -10.42
C PHE A 28 -8.39 2.11 -11.64
N ASN A 29 -7.12 1.76 -11.42
CA ASN A 29 -6.19 1.48 -12.51
C ASN A 29 -6.62 0.24 -13.32
N LEU A 30 -7.06 -0.83 -12.65
CA LEU A 30 -7.56 -2.03 -13.33
C LEU A 30 -8.81 -1.76 -14.19
N VAL A 31 -9.74 -0.95 -13.70
CA VAL A 31 -10.93 -0.55 -14.48
C VAL A 31 -10.52 0.27 -15.70
N TYR A 32 -9.60 1.22 -15.53
CA TYR A 32 -9.10 2.05 -16.63
C TYR A 32 -8.42 1.19 -17.71
N ALA A 33 -7.51 0.29 -17.32
CA ALA A 33 -6.87 -0.65 -18.24
C ALA A 33 -7.86 -1.56 -18.97
N GLY A 34 -8.93 -2.01 -18.29
CA GLY A 34 -10.00 -2.80 -18.90
C GLY A 34 -10.79 -2.04 -19.97
N ILE A 35 -11.06 -0.76 -19.74
CA ILE A 35 -11.70 0.13 -20.72
C ILE A 35 -10.80 0.30 -21.95
N GLU A 36 -9.51 0.60 -21.76
CA GLU A 36 -8.55 0.78 -22.84
C GLU A 36 -8.38 -0.51 -23.65
N ALA A 37 -8.31 -1.67 -23.00
CA ALA A 37 -8.25 -2.96 -23.68
C ALA A 37 -9.53 -3.21 -24.51
N GLY A 38 -10.72 -2.93 -23.96
CA GLY A 38 -11.98 -3.07 -24.68
C GLY A 38 -12.08 -2.14 -25.90
N ILE A 39 -11.70 -0.87 -25.74
CA ILE A 39 -11.66 0.09 -26.83
C ILE A 39 -10.58 -0.29 -27.85
N GLY A 40 -9.41 -0.72 -27.41
CA GLY A 40 -8.31 -1.16 -28.27
C GLY A 40 -8.68 -2.37 -29.12
N LEU A 41 -9.37 -3.35 -28.54
CA LEU A 41 -9.86 -4.53 -29.25
C LEU A 41 -10.98 -4.19 -30.25
N THR A 42 -11.94 -3.35 -29.86
CA THR A 42 -13.05 -2.95 -30.74
C THR A 42 -12.63 -1.99 -31.86
N SER A 43 -11.63 -1.13 -31.61
CA SER A 43 -11.06 -0.21 -32.60
C SER A 43 -9.96 -0.83 -33.46
N GLY A 44 -9.45 -2.03 -33.11
CA GLY A 44 -8.32 -2.67 -33.78
C GLY A 44 -6.98 -1.97 -33.57
N SER A 45 -6.84 -1.19 -32.49
CA SER A 45 -5.65 -0.38 -32.21
C SER A 45 -4.67 -1.08 -31.27
N LEU A 46 -3.53 -1.48 -31.81
CA LEU A 46 -2.40 -2.00 -31.03
C LEU A 46 -1.78 -0.95 -30.11
N ALA A 47 -1.94 0.34 -30.43
CA ALA A 47 -1.46 1.44 -29.59
C ALA A 47 -2.24 1.50 -28.27
N LEU A 48 -3.57 1.44 -28.32
CA LEU A 48 -4.40 1.38 -27.10
C LEU A 48 -4.20 0.09 -26.33
N LEU A 49 -3.98 -1.03 -27.03
CA LEU A 49 -3.68 -2.30 -26.38
C LEU A 49 -2.31 -2.28 -25.67
N SER A 50 -1.32 -1.60 -26.25
CA SER A 50 -0.02 -1.36 -25.61
C SER A 50 -0.14 -0.47 -24.38
N ASP A 51 -0.98 0.57 -24.43
CA ASP A 51 -1.25 1.47 -23.30
C ASP A 51 -1.94 0.72 -22.16
N ALA A 52 -2.98 -0.06 -22.49
CA ALA A 52 -3.64 -0.96 -21.55
C ALA A 52 -2.67 -1.98 -20.93
N GLY A 53 -1.79 -2.56 -21.74
CA GLY A 53 -0.76 -3.50 -21.28
C GLY A 53 0.23 -2.89 -20.29
N HIS A 54 0.61 -1.63 -20.50
CA HIS A 54 1.46 -0.90 -19.56
C HIS A 54 0.72 -0.65 -18.23
N ASN A 55 -0.54 -0.17 -18.29
CA ASN A 55 -1.37 0.02 -17.10
C ASN A 55 -1.59 -1.29 -16.31
N LEU A 56 -1.70 -2.43 -17.00
CA LEU A 56 -1.77 -3.75 -16.35
C LEU A 56 -0.48 -4.13 -15.60
N MET A 57 0.70 -3.74 -16.09
CA MET A 57 1.97 -3.96 -15.39
C MET A 57 2.04 -3.14 -14.10
N ASP A 58 1.52 -1.91 -14.12
CA ASP A 58 1.43 -1.07 -12.92
C ASP A 58 0.50 -1.66 -11.86
N VAL A 59 -0.66 -2.18 -12.27
CA VAL A 59 -1.58 -2.91 -11.37
C VAL A 59 -0.90 -4.12 -10.74
N SER A 60 -0.11 -4.86 -11.52
CA SER A 60 0.63 -6.04 -11.04
C SER A 60 1.66 -5.66 -9.96
N SER A 61 2.36 -4.54 -10.15
CA SER A 61 3.27 -3.97 -9.16
C SER A 61 2.54 -3.58 -7.86
N LEU A 62 1.39 -2.90 -7.98
CA LEU A 62 0.55 -2.54 -6.83
C LEU A 62 0.03 -3.78 -6.09
N LEU A 63 -0.35 -4.83 -6.81
CA LEU A 63 -0.81 -6.10 -6.23
C LEU A 63 0.29 -6.75 -5.38
N LEU A 64 1.52 -6.81 -5.90
CA LEU A 64 2.67 -7.33 -5.15
C LEU A 64 2.94 -6.49 -3.89
N ALA A 65 2.89 -5.16 -3.99
CA ALA A 65 3.05 -4.27 -2.84
C ALA A 65 1.97 -4.52 -1.77
N TRP A 66 0.71 -4.69 -2.18
CA TRP A 66 -0.37 -5.01 -1.25
C TRP A 66 -0.16 -6.35 -0.52
N ILE A 67 0.26 -7.39 -1.26
CA ILE A 67 0.57 -8.71 -0.68
C ILE A 67 1.71 -8.61 0.34
N ALA A 68 2.77 -7.85 0.01
CA ALA A 68 3.91 -7.63 0.92
C ALA A 68 3.48 -6.96 2.23
N ILE A 69 2.65 -5.90 2.15
CA ILE A 69 2.08 -5.23 3.33
C ILE A 69 1.26 -6.23 4.16
N LYS A 70 0.39 -7.02 3.52
CA LYS A 70 -0.42 -8.03 4.20
C LYS A 70 0.40 -9.13 4.88
N LEU A 71 1.55 -9.47 4.31
CA LEU A 71 2.45 -10.46 4.89
C LEU A 71 3.20 -9.88 6.09
N GLN A 72 3.60 -8.60 6.03
CA GLN A 72 4.29 -7.92 7.11
C GLN A 72 3.42 -7.79 8.38
N GLU A 73 2.11 -7.57 8.21
CA GLU A 73 1.14 -7.55 9.32
C GLU A 73 1.08 -8.88 10.10
N LYS A 74 1.40 -10.02 9.47
CA LYS A 74 1.34 -11.35 10.11
C LYS A 74 2.54 -11.67 11.00
N ASN A 75 3.62 -10.89 10.94
CA ASN A 75 4.85 -11.15 11.68
C ASN A 75 4.93 -10.38 13.02
N HIS A 76 3.79 -10.21 13.71
CA HIS A 76 3.79 -9.79 15.11
C HIS A 76 4.38 -10.94 15.96
N PHE A 77 5.71 -10.99 16.04
CA PHE A 77 6.43 -11.86 16.97
C PHE A 77 5.96 -11.48 18.39
N PRO A 78 5.51 -12.44 19.22
CA PRO A 78 5.14 -12.14 20.60
C PRO A 78 6.37 -11.59 21.32
N ASP A 79 6.19 -10.42 21.92
CA ASP A 79 7.24 -9.69 22.62
C ASP A 79 7.67 -10.49 23.86
N LEU A 80 8.67 -11.35 23.68
CA LEU A 80 9.36 -12.08 24.74
C LEU A 80 9.98 -11.17 25.81
N LEU A 81 10.00 -9.85 25.59
CA LEU A 81 10.43 -8.85 26.57
C LEU A 81 9.32 -8.48 27.58
N THR A 82 8.07 -8.88 27.35
CA THR A 82 6.97 -8.73 28.34
C THR A 82 7.07 -9.79 29.46
N VAL A 83 7.61 -10.97 29.17
CA VAL A 83 7.78 -12.05 30.18
C VAL A 83 8.86 -11.68 31.21
N GLY A 84 9.91 -10.96 30.80
CA GLY A 84 10.99 -10.53 31.70
C GLY A 84 10.61 -9.42 32.69
N LYS A 85 9.54 -8.65 32.42
CA LYS A 85 9.07 -7.56 33.30
C LYS A 85 8.16 -8.03 34.45
N ASN A 86 7.63 -9.25 34.39
CA ASN A 86 6.73 -9.79 35.43
C ASN A 86 7.44 -10.70 36.45
N LEU A 87 8.77 -10.82 36.38
CA LEU A 87 9.62 -11.62 37.28
C LEU A 87 10.53 -10.73 38.14
N GLN A 88 10.01 -9.58 38.60
CA GLN A 88 10.63 -8.81 39.68
C GLN A 88 10.13 -9.40 41.00
N PHE A 89 10.84 -10.41 41.51
CA PHE A 89 10.93 -10.69 42.94
C PHE A 89 11.98 -9.77 43.56
#